data_AF-A0A8J4TGR2-F1
#
_entry.id   AF-A0A8J4TGR2-F1
#
_cell.length_a   1.000
_cell.length_b   1.000
_cell.length_c   1.000
_cell.angle_alpha   90.00
_cell.angle_beta   90.00
_cell.angle_gamma   90.00
#
_symmetry.space_group_name_H-M   'P 1'
#
loop_
_entity.id
_entity.type
_entity.pdbx_description
1 polymer ?
#
loop_
_entity_poly.entity_id
_entity_poly.type
_entity_poly.pdbx_seq_one_letter_code
_entity_poly.pdbx_strand_id
1 'polypeptide(L)'
;MLIIDVQTRPANLTVHRNKHVNGKEDNEILPPDHLNGVKMEMDGHLNKDFHQEVFLGKEIEEFDEDTEPKKNRKKLIEIFSKVDFNKDRSVSAKELQRWIMEKTEEHFQEAVKENKLNFRAVDPDGDGHVTWDEYRVKFLASKGFNEMEVAEKIKNNEELKLDEETQEILESLKDRWFQADNPPADQLLNEEEFLSFLHPEHSRGMLKYMVKEIIRDLDQDGDKELTLSEFISLPMGTVENQQAQEIDDDWVRERKKEFEEVIDANHDGIVTMEELE
;
A
#
# COMPACT_ATOMS: atom_id res chain seq x y z
N MET A 1 35.03 12.34 -20.92
CA MET A 1 34.11 12.99 -19.98
C MET A 1 32.77 12.33 -20.24
N LEU A 2 32.44 11.31 -19.42
CA LEU A 2 31.25 10.48 -19.60
C LEU A 2 30.04 11.28 -19.15
N ILE A 3 29.06 11.41 -20.05
CA ILE A 3 27.77 12.03 -19.81
C ILE A 3 26.93 10.92 -19.16
N ILE A 4 26.57 11.08 -17.89
CA ILE A 4 25.71 10.13 -17.18
C ILE A 4 24.28 10.56 -17.51
N ASP A 5 23.62 9.76 -18.33
CA ASP A 5 22.19 9.85 -18.62
C ASP A 5 21.45 9.42 -17.34
N VAL A 6 20.93 10.39 -16.59
CA VAL A 6 20.03 10.14 -15.46
C VAL A 6 18.66 9.88 -16.07
N GLN A 7 18.34 8.60 -16.32
CA GLN A 7 16.97 8.18 -16.59
C GLN A 7 16.14 8.43 -15.32
N THR A 8 15.44 9.55 -15.31
CA THR A 8 14.42 9.89 -14.32
C THR A 8 13.25 8.92 -14.46
N ARG A 9 12.95 8.16 -13.41
CA ARG A 9 11.74 7.35 -13.27
C ARG A 9 10.54 8.31 -13.05
N PRO A 10 9.45 8.24 -13.83
CA PRO A 10 8.22 8.94 -13.46
C PRO A 10 7.57 8.20 -12.28
N ALA A 11 7.19 8.96 -11.26
CA ALA A 11 6.52 8.48 -10.08
C ALA A 11 4.99 8.52 -10.26
N ASN A 12 4.37 7.41 -9.88
CA ASN A 12 2.97 7.20 -9.55
C ASN A 12 1.88 7.32 -10.63
N LEU A 13 1.24 6.17 -10.80
CA LEU A 13 -0.07 5.92 -11.37
C LEU A 13 -1.13 6.73 -10.59
N THR A 14 -1.48 7.90 -11.12
CA THR A 14 -2.68 8.62 -10.70
C THR A 14 -3.91 7.91 -11.28
N VAL A 15 -4.34 6.82 -10.65
CA VAL A 15 -5.73 6.38 -10.78
C VAL A 15 -6.53 7.15 -9.75
N HIS A 16 -7.11 8.29 -10.16
CA HIS A 16 -8.18 8.92 -9.38
C HIS A 16 -9.38 7.96 -9.26
N ARG A 17 -9.34 6.98 -8.35
CA ARG A 17 -10.52 6.26 -7.88
C ARG A 17 -11.05 6.97 -6.65
N ASN A 18 -11.73 8.07 -6.92
CA ASN A 18 -12.68 8.65 -5.99
C ASN A 18 -13.75 7.58 -5.69
N LYS A 19 -13.96 7.28 -4.41
CA LYS A 19 -14.97 6.37 -3.85
C LYS A 19 -14.77 4.88 -4.15
N HIS A 20 -14.96 4.05 -3.10
CA HIS A 20 -15.38 2.66 -3.18
C HIS A 20 -16.06 2.32 -4.52
N VAL A 21 -15.30 1.71 -5.43
CA VAL A 21 -15.85 0.98 -6.56
C VAL A 21 -15.73 -0.49 -6.23
N ASN A 22 -16.67 -0.96 -5.41
CA ASN A 22 -16.99 -2.37 -5.36
C ASN A 22 -17.56 -2.75 -6.74
N GLY A 23 -16.77 -3.46 -7.54
CA GLY A 23 -17.07 -3.69 -8.94
C GLY A 23 -16.19 -4.74 -9.60
N LYS A 24 -16.11 -5.96 -9.05
CA LYS A 24 -15.69 -7.18 -9.77
C LYS A 24 -14.37 -7.05 -10.55
N GLU A 25 -13.27 -6.91 -9.82
CA GLU A 25 -11.91 -7.21 -10.33
C GLU A 25 -11.25 -8.27 -9.43
N ASP A 26 -12.05 -9.24 -8.94
CA ASP A 26 -11.69 -10.30 -7.96
C ASP A 26 -10.56 -11.26 -8.42
N ASN A 27 -9.88 -10.97 -9.53
CA ASN A 27 -8.82 -11.80 -10.12
C ASN A 27 -7.50 -11.05 -10.36
N GLU A 28 -7.40 -9.75 -10.05
CA GLU A 28 -6.13 -9.04 -10.19
C GLU A 28 -5.25 -9.28 -8.96
N ILE A 29 -4.19 -10.06 -9.13
CA ILE A 29 -3.23 -10.37 -8.06
C ILE A 29 -2.26 -9.18 -7.97
N LEU A 30 -2.75 -8.05 -7.49
CA LEU A 30 -1.98 -6.82 -7.30
C LEU A 30 -1.84 -6.52 -5.80
N PRO A 31 -0.68 -6.06 -5.34
CA PRO A 31 -0.59 -5.41 -4.03
C PRO A 31 -1.57 -4.23 -3.99
N PRO A 32 -2.37 -4.09 -2.91
CA PRO A 32 -3.27 -2.98 -2.78
C PRO A 32 -2.49 -1.66 -2.61
N ASP A 33 -3.05 -0.57 -3.14
CA ASP A 33 -2.51 0.77 -2.92
C ASP A 33 -2.78 1.24 -1.48
N HIS A 34 -4.01 0.98 -1.03
CA HIS A 34 -4.43 1.21 0.34
C HIS A 34 -3.90 0.12 1.27
N LEU A 35 -3.19 0.52 2.31
CA LEU A 35 -2.62 -0.40 3.28
C LEU A 35 -3.32 -0.26 4.63
N ASN A 36 -3.98 -1.34 5.05
CA ASN A 36 -4.70 -1.38 6.31
C ASN A 36 -3.74 -1.26 7.49
N GLY A 37 -4.02 -0.30 8.38
CA GLY A 37 -3.33 -0.18 9.66
C GLY A 37 -1.93 0.43 9.59
N VAL A 38 -1.61 1.15 8.51
CA VAL A 38 -0.43 2.02 8.40
C VAL A 38 -0.86 3.47 8.18
N LYS A 39 -0.01 4.42 8.59
CA LYS A 39 -0.34 5.86 8.50
C LYS A 39 -0.28 6.39 7.07
N MET A 40 0.54 5.79 6.21
CA MET A 40 0.73 6.21 4.83
C MET A 40 0.40 5.10 3.86
N GLU A 41 -0.26 5.49 2.78
CA GLU A 41 -0.55 4.68 1.62
C GLU A 41 0.70 4.50 0.75
N MET A 42 0.62 3.57 -0.19
CA MET A 42 1.74 3.24 -1.08
C MET A 42 2.16 4.38 -2.00
N ASP A 43 1.24 5.30 -2.30
CA ASP A 43 1.48 6.46 -3.14
C ASP A 43 1.97 7.69 -2.37
N GLY A 44 2.19 7.55 -1.06
CA GLY A 44 2.62 8.63 -0.16
C GLY A 44 1.47 9.50 0.37
N HIS A 45 0.21 9.10 0.18
CA HIS A 45 -0.90 9.75 0.85
C HIS A 45 -1.06 9.34 2.31
N LEU A 46 -1.64 10.22 3.12
CA LEU A 46 -2.04 9.86 4.48
C LEU A 46 -3.27 8.94 4.42
N ASN A 47 -3.21 7.82 5.12
CA ASN A 47 -4.37 6.98 5.36
C ASN A 47 -5.31 7.69 6.35
N LYS A 48 -6.42 8.22 5.82
CA LYS A 48 -7.44 8.96 6.59
C LYS A 48 -8.23 8.06 7.54
N ASP A 49 -8.27 6.76 7.24
CA ASP A 49 -9.01 5.75 7.97
C ASP A 49 -8.13 4.91 8.90
N PHE A 50 -6.82 5.18 8.96
CA PHE A 50 -5.84 4.53 9.84
C PHE A 50 -6.37 4.29 11.26
N HIS A 51 -6.88 5.34 11.93
CA HIS A 51 -7.40 5.20 13.29
C HIS A 51 -8.66 4.32 13.36
N GLN A 52 -9.49 4.34 12.32
CA GLN A 52 -10.69 3.53 12.22
C GLN A 52 -10.33 2.08 11.92
N GLU A 53 -9.42 1.80 10.99
CA GLU A 53 -8.95 0.46 10.64
C GLU A 53 -8.24 -0.22 11.80
N VAL A 54 -7.32 0.49 12.46
CA VAL A 54 -6.60 -0.05 13.62
C VAL A 54 -7.56 -0.37 14.77
N PHE A 55 -8.67 0.35 14.88
CA PHE A 55 -9.66 0.16 15.94
C PHE A 55 -10.78 -0.82 15.57
N LEU A 56 -11.27 -0.83 14.34
CA LEU A 56 -12.42 -1.62 13.90
C LEU A 56 -11.97 -2.90 13.17
N GLY A 57 -10.80 -2.88 12.52
CA GLY A 57 -10.37 -3.91 11.58
C GLY A 57 -11.43 -4.11 10.50
N LYS A 58 -11.72 -5.37 10.16
CA LYS A 58 -12.79 -5.78 9.23
C LYS A 58 -14.19 -5.22 9.53
N GLU A 59 -14.45 -4.81 10.77
CA GLU A 59 -15.75 -4.24 11.12
C GLU A 59 -15.94 -2.86 10.45
N ILE A 60 -14.87 -2.21 9.95
CA ILE A 60 -14.97 -0.93 9.22
C ILE A 60 -15.90 -1.02 8.01
N GLU A 61 -15.80 -2.10 7.22
CA GLU A 61 -16.65 -2.31 6.04
C GLU A 61 -18.12 -2.40 6.44
N GLU A 62 -18.42 -3.10 7.54
CA GLU A 62 -19.78 -3.20 8.07
C GLU A 62 -20.29 -1.87 8.64
N PHE A 63 -19.41 -0.95 9.02
CA PHE A 63 -19.76 0.37 9.54
C PHE A 63 -20.04 1.37 8.42
N ASP A 64 -19.30 1.31 7.32
CA ASP A 64 -19.52 2.15 6.14
C ASP A 64 -20.78 1.73 5.35
N GLU A 65 -21.08 0.44 5.29
CA GLU A 65 -22.32 -0.05 4.66
C GLU A 65 -23.59 0.40 5.42
N ASP A 66 -23.53 0.48 6.76
CA ASP A 66 -24.65 0.89 7.59
C ASP A 66 -24.72 2.42 7.72
N THR A 67 -25.39 3.07 6.76
CA THR A 67 -25.72 4.51 6.80
C THR A 67 -26.62 4.95 7.98
N GLU A 68 -27.10 4.02 8.82
CA GLU A 68 -27.96 4.33 9.95
C GLU A 68 -27.15 4.54 11.25
N PRO A 69 -27.07 5.78 11.79
CA PRO A 69 -26.24 6.09 12.95
C PRO A 69 -26.64 5.36 14.24
N LYS A 70 -27.88 4.82 14.30
CA LYS A 70 -28.35 4.01 15.43
C LYS A 70 -27.73 2.61 15.43
N LYS A 71 -27.44 2.03 14.27
CA LYS A 71 -26.80 0.72 14.16
C LYS A 71 -25.31 0.81 14.47
N ASN A 72 -24.64 1.83 13.94
CA ASN A 72 -23.22 2.08 14.22
C ASN A 72 -22.98 2.34 15.71
N ARG A 73 -23.91 3.04 16.39
CA ARG A 73 -23.89 3.18 17.85
C ARG A 73 -24.02 1.85 18.60
N LYS A 74 -24.89 0.95 18.15
CA LYS A 74 -25.03 -0.38 18.78
C LYS A 74 -23.76 -1.21 18.58
N LYS A 75 -23.17 -1.19 17.39
CA LYS A 75 -21.91 -1.86 17.08
C LYS A 75 -20.76 -1.29 17.93
N LEU A 76 -20.65 0.05 18.07
CA LEU A 76 -19.67 0.67 18.96
C LEU A 76 -19.86 0.26 20.42
N ILE A 77 -21.09 0.10 20.90
CA ILE A 77 -21.35 -0.40 22.26
C ILE A 77 -20.89 -1.86 22.41
N GLU A 78 -21.07 -2.67 21.37
CA GLU A 78 -20.61 -4.06 21.36
C GLU A 78 -19.08 -4.12 21.38
N ILE A 79 -18.41 -3.35 20.51
CA ILE A 79 -16.95 -3.22 20.48
C ILE A 79 -16.44 -2.73 21.82
N PHE A 80 -17.03 -1.68 22.39
CA PHE A 80 -16.67 -1.18 23.71
C PHE A 80 -16.75 -2.26 24.78
N SER A 81 -17.78 -3.12 24.72
CA SER A 81 -17.93 -4.24 25.65
C SER A 81 -16.90 -5.36 25.44
N LYS A 82 -16.32 -5.49 24.24
CA LYS A 82 -15.22 -6.41 23.93
C LYS A 82 -13.87 -5.83 24.39
N VAL A 83 -13.66 -4.53 24.19
CA VAL A 83 -12.43 -3.80 24.58
C VAL A 83 -12.31 -3.69 26.10
N ASP A 84 -13.41 -3.35 26.79
CA ASP A 84 -13.48 -3.21 28.25
C ASP A 84 -13.41 -4.58 28.94
N PHE A 85 -12.20 -5.13 29.01
CA PHE A 85 -11.92 -6.44 29.58
C PHE A 85 -12.17 -6.47 31.09
N ASN A 86 -11.81 -5.39 31.79
CA ASN A 86 -11.98 -5.30 33.24
C ASN A 86 -13.42 -4.92 33.68
N LYS A 87 -14.27 -4.52 32.72
CA LYS A 87 -15.68 -4.12 32.88
C LYS A 87 -15.86 -2.88 33.76
N ASP A 88 -14.88 -1.98 33.78
CA ASP A 88 -14.92 -0.74 34.55
C ASP A 88 -15.69 0.39 33.86
N ARG A 89 -16.25 0.10 32.66
CA ARG A 89 -16.98 1.04 31.80
C ARG A 89 -16.12 2.19 31.29
N SER A 90 -14.82 2.00 31.25
CA SER A 90 -13.85 2.87 30.59
C SER A 90 -12.89 2.01 29.75
N VAL A 91 -12.20 2.64 28.80
CA VAL A 91 -11.16 1.95 28.03
C VAL A 91 -9.83 2.53 28.45
N SER A 92 -9.03 1.72 29.14
CA SER A 92 -7.66 2.10 29.47
C SER A 92 -6.75 1.95 28.25
N ALA A 93 -5.63 2.68 28.22
CA ALA A 93 -4.64 2.56 27.14
C ALA A 93 -4.13 1.11 26.94
N LYS A 94 -4.07 0.32 28.03
CA LYS A 94 -3.68 -1.10 27.96
C LYS A 94 -4.73 -1.98 27.29
N GLU A 95 -6.00 -1.71 27.56
CA GLU A 95 -7.12 -2.43 26.93
C GLU A 95 -7.23 -2.08 25.45
N LEU A 96 -7.06 -0.80 25.13
CA LEU A 96 -7.02 -0.34 23.74
C LEU A 96 -5.85 -0.97 22.99
N GLN A 97 -4.64 -0.95 23.56
CA GLN A 97 -3.46 -1.58 22.96
C GLN A 97 -3.69 -3.08 22.71
N ARG A 98 -4.27 -3.80 23.68
CA ARG A 98 -4.57 -5.22 23.53
C ARG A 98 -5.58 -5.47 22.41
N TRP A 99 -6.63 -4.66 22.35
CA TRP A 99 -7.65 -4.76 21.31
C TRP A 99 -7.06 -4.51 19.92
N ILE A 100 -6.23 -3.47 19.78
CA ILE A 100 -5.51 -3.17 18.54
C ILE A 100 -4.65 -4.36 18.11
N MET A 101 -3.86 -4.94 19.03
CA MET A 101 -3.05 -6.12 18.72
C MET A 101 -3.89 -7.32 18.28
N GLU A 102 -5.04 -7.55 18.91
CA GLU A 102 -5.97 -8.61 18.52
C GLU A 102 -6.52 -8.39 17.11
N LYS A 103 -6.88 -7.14 16.77
CA LYS A 103 -7.36 -6.75 15.44
C LYS A 103 -6.30 -6.85 14.36
N THR A 104 -5.08 -6.39 14.64
CA THR A 104 -3.95 -6.54 13.73
C THR A 104 -3.64 -8.02 13.46
N GLU A 105 -3.70 -8.88 14.48
CA GLU A 105 -3.51 -10.32 14.31
C GLU A 105 -4.65 -10.95 13.49
N GLU A 106 -5.91 -10.57 13.73
CA GLU A 106 -7.04 -11.03 12.89
C GLU A 106 -6.82 -10.67 11.41
N HIS A 107 -6.39 -9.44 11.13
CA HIS A 107 -6.08 -8.96 9.78
C HIS A 107 -4.90 -9.73 9.16
N PHE A 108 -3.83 -9.97 9.92
CA PHE A 108 -2.69 -10.76 9.47
C PHE A 108 -3.08 -12.19 9.09
N GLN A 109 -3.90 -12.85 9.92
CA GLN A 109 -4.36 -14.21 9.64
C GLN A 109 -5.27 -14.30 8.41
N GLU A 110 -5.94 -13.22 8.04
CA GLU A 110 -6.74 -13.13 6.82
C GLU A 110 -5.83 -12.97 5.59
N ALA A 111 -4.90 -12.01 5.64
CA ALA A 111 -3.87 -11.81 4.63
C ALA A 111 -3.11 -13.11 4.32
N VAL A 112 -2.72 -13.88 5.35
CA VAL A 112 -2.06 -15.19 5.18
C VAL A 112 -2.95 -16.20 4.43
N LYS A 113 -4.26 -16.22 4.70
CA LYS A 113 -5.18 -17.16 4.03
C LYS A 113 -5.41 -16.78 2.58
N GLU A 114 -5.59 -15.50 2.30
CA GLU A 114 -5.75 -14.96 0.93
C GLU A 114 -4.47 -15.18 0.13
N ASN A 115 -3.32 -14.84 0.71
CA ASN A 115 -2.00 -15.10 0.15
C ASN A 115 -1.84 -16.57 -0.21
N LYS A 116 -2.24 -17.51 0.65
CA LYS A 116 -2.15 -18.95 0.35
C LYS A 116 -2.96 -19.38 -0.87
N LEU A 117 -4.13 -18.77 -1.09
CA LEU A 117 -4.96 -19.03 -2.26
C LEU A 117 -4.31 -18.44 -3.52
N ASN A 118 -3.83 -17.20 -3.43
CA ASN A 118 -3.15 -16.50 -4.52
C ASN A 118 -1.84 -17.20 -4.90
N PHE A 119 -1.01 -17.56 -3.91
CA PHE A 119 0.23 -18.30 -4.07
C PHE A 119 0.02 -19.58 -4.87
N ARG A 120 -0.98 -20.39 -4.48
CA ARG A 120 -1.33 -21.61 -5.22
C ARG A 120 -1.84 -21.35 -6.64
N ALA A 121 -2.42 -20.18 -6.89
CA ALA A 121 -2.86 -19.81 -8.23
C ALA A 121 -1.69 -19.36 -9.12
N VAL A 122 -0.63 -18.80 -8.54
CA VAL A 122 0.58 -18.32 -9.24
C VAL A 122 1.74 -19.32 -9.27
N ASP A 123 1.67 -20.40 -8.49
CA ASP A 123 2.59 -21.55 -8.46
C ASP A 123 1.94 -22.78 -9.16
N PRO A 124 1.93 -22.84 -10.51
CA PRO A 124 1.32 -23.93 -11.25
C PRO A 124 2.17 -25.21 -11.26
N ASP A 125 3.48 -25.11 -11.09
CA ASP A 125 4.38 -26.27 -11.06
C ASP A 125 4.49 -26.90 -9.65
N GLY A 126 4.05 -26.17 -8.63
CA GLY A 126 3.92 -26.64 -7.26
C GLY A 126 5.27 -26.82 -6.58
N ASP A 127 6.29 -26.06 -7.02
CA ASP A 127 7.64 -26.17 -6.49
C ASP A 127 7.82 -25.42 -5.15
N GLY A 128 6.77 -24.71 -4.71
CA GLY A 128 6.73 -23.97 -3.45
C GLY A 128 7.42 -22.62 -3.51
N HIS A 129 7.78 -22.16 -4.71
CA HIS A 129 8.30 -20.84 -5.00
C HIS A 129 7.56 -20.26 -6.20
N VAL A 130 7.54 -18.94 -6.32
CA VAL A 130 6.96 -18.27 -7.49
C VAL A 130 8.08 -17.53 -8.17
N THR A 131 8.19 -17.68 -9.49
CA THR A 131 9.09 -16.88 -10.32
C THR A 131 8.41 -15.59 -10.80
N TRP A 132 9.20 -14.56 -11.08
CA TRP A 132 8.68 -13.32 -11.68
C TRP A 132 7.91 -13.58 -12.99
N ASP A 133 8.35 -14.54 -13.80
CA ASP A 133 7.70 -14.86 -15.07
C ASP A 133 6.33 -15.53 -14.86
N GLU A 134 6.18 -16.40 -13.85
CA GLU A 134 4.88 -17.00 -13.51
C GLU A 134 3.89 -15.96 -13.01
N TYR A 135 4.33 -15.08 -12.12
CA TYR A 135 3.53 -13.96 -11.64
C TYR A 135 3.11 -13.04 -12.81
N ARG A 136 4.06 -12.68 -13.69
CA ARG A 136 3.80 -11.84 -14.87
C ARG A 136 2.79 -12.48 -15.83
N VAL A 137 2.88 -13.79 -16.07
CA VAL A 137 1.93 -14.52 -16.90
C VAL A 137 0.52 -14.43 -16.30
N LYS A 138 0.39 -14.65 -14.99
CA LYS A 138 -0.90 -14.57 -14.28
C LYS A 138 -1.47 -13.17 -14.23
N PHE A 139 -0.63 -12.18 -14.00
CA PHE A 139 -1.01 -10.76 -14.02
C PHE A 139 -1.52 -10.32 -15.39
N LEU A 140 -0.82 -10.69 -16.47
CA LEU A 140 -1.31 -10.39 -17.81
C LEU A 140 -2.59 -11.17 -18.13
N ALA A 141 -2.72 -12.41 -17.64
CA ALA A 141 -3.96 -13.15 -17.77
C ALA A 141 -5.16 -12.46 -17.07
N SER A 142 -4.95 -11.85 -15.90
CA SER A 142 -6.01 -11.08 -15.21
C SER A 142 -6.41 -9.82 -15.96
N LYS A 143 -5.46 -9.17 -16.67
CA LYS A 143 -5.73 -8.04 -17.59
C LYS A 143 -6.43 -8.45 -18.90
N GLY A 144 -6.70 -9.75 -19.10
CA GLY A 144 -7.41 -10.28 -20.26
C GLY A 144 -6.52 -10.78 -21.39
N PHE A 145 -5.20 -10.87 -21.18
CA PHE A 145 -4.30 -11.55 -22.12
C PHE A 145 -4.43 -13.07 -22.00
N ASN A 146 -4.04 -13.79 -23.05
CA ASN A 146 -4.08 -15.25 -23.04
C ASN A 146 -2.82 -15.81 -22.36
N GLU A 147 -3.01 -16.53 -21.25
CA GLU A 147 -1.92 -17.11 -20.43
C GLU A 147 -0.91 -17.90 -21.27
N MET A 148 -1.40 -18.74 -22.19
CA MET A 148 -0.54 -19.57 -23.06
C MET A 148 0.30 -18.72 -24.01
N GLU A 149 -0.29 -17.70 -24.64
CA GLU A 149 0.43 -16.84 -25.58
C GLU A 149 1.47 -15.96 -24.88
N VAL A 150 1.16 -15.48 -23.68
CA VAL A 150 2.10 -14.70 -22.86
C VAL A 150 3.27 -15.58 -22.41
N ALA A 151 2.98 -16.78 -21.90
CA ALA A 151 4.01 -17.72 -21.48
C ALA A 151 4.93 -18.14 -22.64
N GLU A 152 4.38 -18.39 -23.83
CA GLU A 152 5.17 -18.71 -25.02
C GLU A 152 6.07 -17.53 -25.44
N LYS A 153 5.54 -16.30 -25.44
CA LYS A 153 6.32 -15.10 -25.78
C LYS A 153 7.44 -14.82 -24.80
N ILE A 154 7.17 -14.96 -23.50
CA ILE A 154 8.20 -14.82 -22.45
C ILE A 154 9.29 -15.88 -22.65
N LYS A 155 8.91 -17.13 -22.88
CA LYS A 155 9.85 -18.24 -23.12
C LYS A 155 10.69 -18.06 -24.39
N ASN A 156 10.11 -17.47 -25.44
CA ASN A 156 10.79 -17.16 -26.68
C ASN A 156 11.57 -15.83 -26.63
N ASN A 157 11.51 -15.11 -25.51
CA ASN A 157 12.10 -13.79 -25.32
C ASN A 157 11.60 -12.76 -26.37
N GLU A 158 10.32 -12.87 -26.74
CA GLU A 158 9.63 -11.98 -27.68
C GLU A 158 9.05 -10.77 -26.96
N GLU A 159 9.09 -9.61 -27.61
CA GLU A 159 8.48 -8.38 -27.08
C GLU A 159 6.96 -8.52 -26.99
N LEU A 160 6.44 -8.37 -25.77
CA LEU A 160 5.01 -8.24 -25.52
C LEU A 160 4.59 -6.81 -25.85
N LYS A 161 3.61 -6.66 -26.75
CA LYS A 161 2.97 -5.37 -27.01
C LYS A 161 2.01 -5.07 -25.86
N LEU A 162 2.54 -4.39 -24.86
CA LEU A 162 1.80 -3.89 -23.72
C LEU A 162 1.62 -2.38 -23.91
N ASP A 163 0.49 -1.84 -23.45
CA ASP A 163 0.32 -0.40 -23.30
C ASP A 163 1.32 0.16 -22.28
N GLU A 164 1.64 1.45 -22.39
CA GLU A 164 2.61 2.13 -21.53
C GLU A 164 2.24 1.97 -20.04
N GLU A 165 0.96 2.12 -19.70
CA GLU A 165 0.44 1.94 -18.33
C GLU A 165 0.76 0.55 -17.76
N THR A 166 0.48 -0.52 -18.52
CA THR A 166 0.77 -1.90 -18.09
C THR A 166 2.28 -2.16 -17.98
N GLN A 167 3.10 -1.55 -18.83
CA GLN A 167 4.56 -1.65 -18.72
C GLN A 167 5.06 -0.98 -17.45
N GLU A 168 4.59 0.22 -17.16
CA GLU A 168 4.95 0.98 -15.95
C GLU A 168 4.55 0.23 -14.67
N ILE A 169 3.34 -0.35 -14.64
CA ILE A 169 2.88 -1.21 -13.53
C ILE A 169 3.83 -2.39 -13.35
N LEU A 170 4.18 -3.10 -14.43
CA LEU A 170 5.08 -4.26 -14.36
C LEU A 170 6.49 -3.89 -13.88
N GLU A 171 7.03 -2.75 -14.30
CA GLU A 171 8.34 -2.28 -13.83
C GLU A 171 8.32 -1.95 -12.33
N SER A 172 7.27 -1.29 -11.85
CA SER A 172 7.06 -0.99 -10.43
C SER A 172 6.92 -2.27 -9.60
N LEU A 173 6.09 -3.22 -10.06
CA LEU A 173 5.91 -4.51 -9.40
C LEU A 173 7.21 -5.33 -9.38
N LYS A 174 8.02 -5.26 -10.45
CA LYS A 174 9.30 -5.96 -10.51
C LYS A 174 10.29 -5.42 -9.51
N ASP A 175 10.35 -4.10 -9.35
CA ASP A 175 11.20 -3.47 -8.36
C ASP A 175 10.80 -3.93 -6.94
N ARG A 176 9.49 -3.92 -6.62
CA ARG A 176 8.97 -4.47 -5.35
C ARG A 176 9.26 -5.95 -5.16
N TRP A 177 9.13 -6.75 -6.22
CA TRP A 177 9.45 -8.17 -6.20
C TRP A 177 10.89 -8.41 -5.71
N PHE A 178 11.84 -7.65 -6.24
CA PHE A 178 13.24 -7.73 -5.79
C PHE A 178 13.47 -7.28 -4.35
N GLN A 179 12.61 -6.43 -3.79
CA GLN A 179 12.69 -6.03 -2.39
C GLN A 179 12.02 -7.05 -1.45
N ALA A 180 11.02 -7.77 -1.94
CA ALA A 180 10.35 -8.83 -1.21
C ALA A 180 11.23 -10.09 -1.06
N ASP A 181 12.07 -10.33 -2.07
CA ASP A 181 13.09 -11.37 -2.16
C ASP A 181 14.18 -11.16 -1.10
N ASN A 182 13.90 -11.61 0.12
CA ASN A 182 14.76 -11.42 1.27
C ASN A 182 15.90 -12.45 1.26
N PRO A 183 17.01 -12.21 1.97
CA PRO A 183 18.18 -13.10 1.87
C PRO A 183 17.83 -14.57 2.18
N PRO A 184 18.10 -15.52 1.26
CA PRO A 184 18.84 -15.36 0.01
C PRO A 184 18.02 -14.78 -1.16
N ALA A 185 18.51 -13.69 -1.76
CA ALA A 185 17.90 -13.11 -2.97
C ALA A 185 18.15 -14.02 -4.19
N ASP A 186 17.28 -15.00 -4.39
CA ASP A 186 17.38 -16.01 -5.45
C ASP A 186 16.41 -15.76 -6.60
N GLN A 187 15.72 -14.61 -6.57
CA GLN A 187 14.71 -14.16 -7.52
C GLN A 187 13.43 -15.01 -7.50
N LEU A 188 13.25 -15.80 -6.45
CA LEU A 188 12.10 -16.66 -6.22
C LEU A 188 11.42 -16.23 -4.92
N LEU A 189 10.11 -15.98 -4.94
CA LEU A 189 9.40 -15.67 -3.70
C LEU A 189 8.78 -16.94 -3.12
N ASN A 190 9.11 -17.25 -1.88
CA ASN A 190 8.42 -18.27 -1.10
C ASN A 190 7.06 -17.76 -0.57
N GLU A 191 6.26 -18.60 0.11
CA GLU A 191 4.93 -18.21 0.63
C GLU A 191 4.98 -16.98 1.56
N GLU A 192 6.03 -16.82 2.39
CA GLU A 192 6.22 -15.70 3.32
C GLU A 192 6.70 -14.41 2.61
N GLU A 193 7.53 -14.55 1.58
CA GLU A 193 8.01 -13.43 0.77
C GLU A 193 6.93 -12.93 -0.18
N PHE A 194 6.14 -13.83 -0.75
CA PHE A 194 4.96 -13.50 -1.54
C PHE A 194 3.88 -12.80 -0.68
N LEU A 195 3.74 -13.21 0.59
CA LEU A 195 2.92 -12.48 1.56
C LEU A 195 3.45 -11.06 1.76
N SER A 196 4.77 -10.90 1.92
CA SER A 196 5.38 -9.57 2.07
C SER A 196 5.24 -8.70 0.81
N PHE A 197 5.16 -9.32 -0.36
CA PHE A 197 4.93 -8.65 -1.65
C PHE A 197 3.49 -8.17 -1.79
N LEU A 198 2.49 -9.01 -1.46
CA LEU A 198 1.08 -8.64 -1.54
C LEU A 198 0.60 -7.79 -0.35
N HIS A 199 1.14 -8.05 0.82
CA HIS A 199 0.79 -7.39 2.07
C HIS A 199 2.04 -6.77 2.72
N PRO A 200 2.54 -5.66 2.16
CA PRO A 200 3.72 -4.98 2.68
C PRO A 200 3.55 -4.53 4.14
N GLU A 201 2.32 -4.29 4.59
CA GLU A 201 1.97 -3.85 5.95
C GLU A 201 2.39 -4.83 7.05
N HIS A 202 2.56 -6.11 6.71
CA HIS A 202 2.97 -7.15 7.67
C HIS A 202 4.47 -7.43 7.65
N SER A 203 5.21 -6.83 6.71
CA SER A 203 6.64 -7.03 6.56
C SER A 203 7.42 -5.77 6.92
N ARG A 204 8.15 -5.82 8.03
CA ARG A 204 9.00 -4.69 8.46
C ARG A 204 10.02 -4.27 7.40
N GLY A 205 10.52 -5.23 6.61
CA GLY A 205 11.43 -4.95 5.50
C GLY A 205 10.76 -4.12 4.40
N MET A 206 9.55 -4.53 4.02
CA MET A 206 8.78 -3.87 2.96
C MET A 206 8.21 -2.52 3.41
N LEU A 207 7.75 -2.39 4.66
CA LEU A 207 7.39 -1.10 5.26
C LEU A 207 8.56 -0.12 5.21
N LYS A 208 9.76 -0.57 5.63
CA LYS A 208 10.96 0.25 5.58
C LYS A 208 11.34 0.64 4.15
N TYR A 209 11.07 -0.23 3.18
CA TYR A 209 11.29 0.06 1.77
C TYR A 209 10.31 1.12 1.28
N MET A 210 9.01 0.96 1.55
CA MET A 210 7.98 1.93 1.22
C MET A 210 8.28 3.31 1.78
N VAL A 211 8.66 3.42 3.06
CA VAL A 211 9.05 4.70 3.66
C VAL A 211 10.23 5.33 2.91
N LYS A 212 11.22 4.54 2.48
CA LYS A 212 12.36 5.06 1.70
C LYS A 212 11.94 5.52 0.31
N GLU A 213 11.02 4.83 -0.34
CA GLU A 213 10.49 5.24 -1.64
C GLU A 213 9.75 6.57 -1.51
N ILE A 214 8.83 6.69 -0.55
CA ILE A 214 8.11 7.93 -0.26
C ILE A 214 9.08 9.08 0.00
N ILE A 215 10.11 8.86 0.83
CA ILE A 215 11.15 9.87 1.05
C ILE A 215 11.87 10.18 -0.26
N ARG A 216 12.32 9.20 -1.03
CA ARG A 216 13.05 9.43 -2.29
C ARG A 216 12.24 10.21 -3.33
N ASP A 217 10.92 10.00 -3.37
CA ASP A 217 10.03 10.65 -4.32
C ASP A 217 9.67 12.09 -3.90
N LEU A 218 9.68 12.39 -2.59
CA LEU A 218 9.37 13.71 -2.05
C LEU A 218 10.60 14.58 -1.76
N ASP A 219 11.74 13.96 -1.40
CA ASP A 219 13.02 14.60 -1.05
C ASP A 219 13.66 15.22 -2.30
N GLN A 220 13.62 16.56 -2.38
CA GLN A 220 14.10 17.29 -3.55
C GLN A 220 15.57 17.69 -3.42
N ASP A 221 16.06 17.88 -2.19
CA ASP A 221 17.42 18.34 -1.93
C ASP A 221 18.40 17.21 -1.53
N GLY A 222 17.87 16.00 -1.28
CA GLY A 222 18.60 14.77 -1.03
C GLY A 222 19.12 14.64 0.40
N ASP A 223 18.59 15.41 1.34
CA ASP A 223 19.01 15.41 2.75
C ASP A 223 18.34 14.31 3.59
N LYS A 224 17.32 13.63 3.04
CA LYS A 224 16.49 12.59 3.66
C LYS A 224 15.61 13.07 4.82
N GLU A 225 15.41 14.37 4.91
CA GLU A 225 14.59 15.05 5.91
C GLU A 225 13.45 15.75 5.15
N LEU A 226 12.22 15.24 5.27
CA LEU A 226 11.11 15.83 4.51
C LEU A 226 10.64 17.12 5.18
N THR A 227 10.97 18.25 4.58
CA THR A 227 10.43 19.54 5.03
C THR A 227 8.96 19.67 4.68
N LEU A 228 8.22 20.55 5.38
CA LEU A 228 6.83 20.85 5.04
C LEU A 228 6.64 21.18 3.54
N SER A 229 7.61 21.85 2.91
CA SER A 229 7.54 22.26 1.50
C SER A 229 7.68 21.07 0.54
N GLU A 230 8.45 20.06 0.93
CA GLU A 230 8.61 18.81 0.18
C GLU A 230 7.41 17.90 0.37
N PHE A 231 6.87 17.83 1.60
CA PHE A 231 5.70 17.02 1.90
C PHE A 231 4.41 17.51 1.21
N ILE A 232 4.24 18.82 1.03
CA ILE A 232 3.12 19.39 0.26
C ILE A 232 3.34 19.35 -1.25
N SER A 233 4.59 19.14 -1.69
CA SER A 233 4.91 19.09 -3.11
C SER A 233 4.33 17.81 -3.70
N LEU A 234 3.57 17.94 -4.78
CA LEU A 234 3.08 16.79 -5.51
C LEU A 234 4.27 15.96 -6.03
N PRO A 235 4.15 14.62 -6.09
CA PRO A 235 5.14 13.81 -6.80
C PRO A 235 5.35 14.38 -8.20
N MET A 236 6.61 14.49 -8.61
CA MET A 236 7.05 15.12 -9.86
C MET A 236 6.29 14.53 -11.06
N GLY A 237 5.35 15.29 -11.64
CA GLY A 237 4.65 14.90 -12.87
C GLY A 237 3.19 15.33 -13.03
N THR A 238 2.55 15.93 -12.02
CA THR A 238 1.08 16.02 -12.01
C THR A 238 0.42 17.25 -12.64
N VAL A 239 1.07 18.39 -12.94
CA VAL A 239 0.32 19.45 -13.66
C VAL A 239 1.16 20.50 -14.42
N GLU A 240 1.15 20.39 -15.76
CA GLU A 240 1.27 21.52 -16.68
C GLU A 240 -0.13 22.10 -17.00
N ASN A 241 -0.90 22.62 -16.03
CA ASN A 241 -2.09 23.39 -16.41
C ASN A 241 -2.58 24.42 -15.39
N GLN A 242 -2.87 25.62 -15.89
CA GLN A 242 -3.17 26.86 -15.15
C GLN A 242 -4.53 26.89 -14.42
N GLN A 243 -5.26 25.78 -14.38
CA GLN A 243 -6.47 25.62 -13.54
C GLN A 243 -6.15 25.06 -12.14
N ALA A 244 -4.88 24.75 -11.87
CA ALA A 244 -4.41 24.14 -10.63
C ALA A 244 -4.37 25.09 -9.41
N GLN A 245 -4.39 26.42 -9.57
CA GLN A 245 -4.08 27.35 -8.47
C GLN A 245 -5.08 27.38 -7.29
N GLU A 246 -6.35 27.04 -7.50
CA GLU A 246 -7.33 26.93 -6.40
C GLU A 246 -7.37 25.51 -5.80
N ILE A 247 -7.00 24.49 -6.60
CA ILE A 247 -6.85 23.09 -6.16
C ILE A 247 -5.59 22.94 -5.31
N ASP A 248 -4.54 23.69 -5.67
CA ASP A 248 -3.27 23.80 -4.97
C ASP A 248 -3.46 24.32 -3.53
N ASP A 249 -4.32 25.32 -3.29
CA ASP A 249 -4.46 25.95 -1.97
C ASP A 249 -5.21 25.06 -0.96
N ASP A 250 -6.27 24.36 -1.39
CA ASP A 250 -7.00 23.44 -0.51
C ASP A 250 -6.22 22.15 -0.27
N TRP A 251 -5.55 21.63 -1.31
CA TRP A 251 -4.62 20.51 -1.23
C TRP A 251 -3.45 20.81 -0.27
N VAL A 252 -2.74 21.93 -0.47
CA VAL A 252 -1.63 22.36 0.38
C VAL A 252 -2.11 22.58 1.81
N ARG A 253 -3.31 23.12 2.01
CA ARG A 253 -3.88 23.31 3.35
C ARG A 253 -4.21 21.99 4.03
N GLU A 254 -4.78 21.02 3.32
CA GLU A 254 -5.05 19.69 3.84
C GLU A 254 -3.75 18.97 4.17
N ARG A 255 -2.79 18.90 3.24
CA ARG A 255 -1.47 18.29 3.45
C ARG A 255 -0.69 18.92 4.59
N LYS A 256 -0.72 20.25 4.70
CA LYS A 256 -0.09 20.96 5.81
C LYS A 256 -0.71 20.59 7.15
N LYS A 257 -2.03 20.47 7.19
CA LYS A 257 -2.75 20.06 8.39
C LYS A 257 -2.42 18.60 8.76
N GLU A 258 -2.36 17.71 7.77
CA GLU A 258 -1.92 16.32 7.95
C GLU A 258 -0.48 16.23 8.48
N PHE A 259 0.42 17.05 7.93
CA PHE A 259 1.81 17.16 8.39
C PHE A 259 1.86 17.56 9.88
N GLU A 260 1.23 18.68 10.24
CA GLU A 260 1.29 19.23 11.61
C GLU A 260 0.54 18.38 12.65
N GLU A 261 -0.54 17.69 12.27
CA GLU A 261 -1.39 16.96 13.23
C GLU A 261 -1.05 15.47 13.36
N VAL A 262 -0.50 14.83 12.32
CA VAL A 262 -0.40 13.36 12.25
C VAL A 262 1.03 12.85 12.08
N ILE A 263 1.85 13.56 11.31
CA ILE A 263 3.19 13.09 10.95
C ILE A 263 4.27 13.73 11.83
N ASP A 264 4.26 15.05 11.98
CA ASP A 264 5.21 15.82 12.79
C ASP A 264 4.85 15.72 14.29
N ALA A 265 5.18 14.57 14.88
CA ALA A 265 4.85 14.26 16.27
C ALA A 265 5.65 15.10 17.28
N ASN A 266 6.84 15.57 16.90
CA ASN A 266 7.73 16.34 17.75
C ASN A 266 7.59 17.87 17.54
N HIS A 267 6.82 18.29 16.52
CA HIS A 267 6.59 19.67 16.10
C HIS A 267 7.86 20.45 15.75
N ASP A 268 8.86 19.78 15.18
CA ASP A 268 10.12 20.38 14.74
C ASP A 268 10.07 20.90 13.28
N GLY A 269 8.98 20.60 12.56
CA GLY A 269 8.76 21.04 11.19
C GLY A 269 9.49 20.21 10.14
N ILE A 270 10.05 19.06 10.52
CA ILE A 270 10.82 18.14 9.69
C ILE A 270 10.28 16.73 9.92
N VAL A 271 10.05 15.99 8.85
CA VAL A 271 9.60 14.59 8.96
C VAL A 271 10.77 13.67 8.68
N THR A 272 11.14 12.92 9.71
CA THR A 272 12.21 11.93 9.63
C THR A 272 11.69 10.54 9.29
N MET A 273 12.57 9.66 8.81
CA MET A 273 12.25 8.26 8.57
C MET A 273 11.64 7.58 9.80
N GLU A 274 12.06 7.96 11.01
CA GLU A 274 11.55 7.39 12.27
C GLU A 274 10.10 7.80 12.58
N GLU A 275 9.63 8.93 12.08
CA GLU A 275 8.25 9.41 12.26
C GLU A 275 7.27 8.78 11.27
N LEU A 276 7.81 8.31 10.14
CA LEU A 276 7.10 7.56 9.10
C LEU A 276 7.11 6.04 9.32
N GLU A 277 8.04 5.50 10.13
CA GLU A 277 8.13 4.08 10.52
C GLU A 277 7.18 3.67 11.65
#